data_AF-A0A6M3JUT7-F1
#
_entry.id   AF-A0A6M3JUT7-F1
#
_cell.length_a   1.000
_cell.length_b   1.000
_cell.length_c   1.000
_cell.angle_alpha   90.00
_cell.angle_beta   90.00
_cell.angle_gamma   90.00
#
_symmetry.space_group_name_H-M   'P 1'
#
loop_
_entity.id
_entity.type
_entity.pdbx_description
1 polymer ?
#
loop_
_entity_poly.entity_id
_entity_poly.type
_entity_poly.pdbx_seq_one_letter_code
_entity_poly.pdbx_strand_id
1 'polypeptide(L)' 'MTIKDWLEQLAGDSLSTERDSLQMESILRRVGFNKARVTCGMVYLDGAGEPASIHSVAGMLVKER' A
#
# COMPACT_ATOMS: atom_id res chain seq x y z
N MET A 1 8.25 5.59 -14.58
CA MET A 1 8.30 5.14 -13.18
C MET A 1 7.51 3.85 -13.08
N THR A 2 8.15 2.76 -12.66
CA THR A 2 7.48 1.46 -12.52
C THR A 2 6.72 1.38 -11.19
N ILE A 3 5.84 0.38 -11.04
CA ILE A 3 5.16 0.13 -9.75
C ILE A 3 6.19 -0.19 -8.66
N LYS A 4 7.28 -0.89 -9.01
CA LYS A 4 8.34 -1.24 -8.08
C LYS A 4 9.07 0.01 -7.57
N ASP A 5 9.49 0.91 -8.46
CA ASP A 5 10.18 2.15 -8.07
C ASP A 5 9.30 2.99 -7.13
N TRP A 6 7.99 3.04 -7.42
CA TRP A 6 7.03 3.75 -6.58
C TRP A 6 6.88 3.12 -5.18
N LEU A 7 6.80 1.79 -5.08
CA LEU A 7 6.73 1.09 -3.81
C LEU A 7 8.00 1.30 -2.97
N GLU A 8 9.17 1.25 -3.60
CA GLU A 8 10.46 1.49 -2.93
C GLU A 8 10.55 2.92 -2.38
N GLN A 9 10.13 3.92 -3.17
CA GLN A 9 10.08 5.30 -2.72
C GLN A 9 9.08 5.48 -1.56
N LEU A 10 7.86 4.99 -1.72
CA LEU A 10 6.82 5.13 -0.70
C LEU A 10 7.19 4.44 0.62
N ALA A 11 7.91 3.32 0.58
CA ALA A 11 8.39 2.64 1.78
C ALA A 11 9.46 3.45 2.55
N GLY A 12 10.21 4.32 1.86
CA GLY A 12 11.22 5.19 2.46
C GLY A 12 10.71 6.56 2.90
N ASP A 13 9.54 6.98 2.42
CA ASP A 13 8.95 8.27 2.74
C ASP A 13 8.22 8.28 4.10
N SER A 14 8.21 9.45 4.74
CA SER A 14 7.50 9.68 6.02
C SER A 14 6.05 10.14 5.84
N LEU A 15 5.69 10.55 4.63
CA LEU A 15 4.40 11.14 4.28
C LEU A 15 3.84 10.44 3.05
N SER A 16 2.52 10.30 3.02
CA SER A 16 1.78 9.82 1.85
C SER A 16 0.76 10.85 1.41
N THR A 17 0.47 10.86 0.12
CA THR A 17 -0.56 11.69 -0.49
C THR A 17 -1.85 10.90 -0.68
N GLU A 18 -2.95 11.62 -0.97
CA GLU A 18 -4.20 10.97 -1.40
C GLU A 18 -4.00 10.13 -2.65
N ARG A 19 -3.13 10.56 -3.57
CA ARG A 19 -2.76 9.81 -4.77
C ARG A 19 -2.12 8.48 -4.43
N ASP A 20 -1.23 8.44 -3.43
CA ASP A 20 -0.60 7.20 -2.98
C ASP A 20 -1.63 6.22 -2.41
N SER A 21 -2.62 6.75 -1.69
CA SER A 21 -3.72 5.95 -1.14
C SER A 21 -4.55 5.29 -2.26
N LEU A 22 -4.94 6.06 -3.27
CA LEU A 22 -5.69 5.54 -4.44
C LEU A 22 -4.88 4.52 -5.24
N GLN A 23 -3.58 4.77 -5.42
CA GLN A 23 -2.71 3.87 -6.16
C GLN A 23 -2.48 2.56 -5.41
N MET A 24 -2.21 2.61 -4.10
CA MET A 24 -2.09 1.41 -3.25
C MET A 24 -3.38 0.60 -3.26
N GLU A 25 -4.54 1.23 -3.10
CA GLU A 25 -5.85 0.56 -3.14
C GLU A 25 -6.04 -0.19 -4.48
N SER A 26 -5.70 0.44 -5.60
CA SER A 26 -5.77 -0.17 -6.93
C SER A 26 -4.85 -1.38 -7.07
N ILE A 27 -3.60 -1.29 -6.58
CA ILE A 27 -2.64 -2.39 -6.61
C ILE A 27 -3.13 -3.57 -5.76
N LEU A 28 -3.53 -3.32 -4.52
CA LEU A 28 -4.00 -4.35 -3.59
C LEU A 28 -5.19 -5.12 -4.15
N ARG A 29 -6.14 -4.41 -4.77
CA ARG A 29 -7.29 -5.05 -5.43
C ARG A 29 -6.88 -5.93 -6.61
N ARG A 30 -5.90 -5.51 -7.41
CA ARG A 30 -5.41 -6.31 -8.55
C ARG A 30 -4.67 -7.58 -8.13
N VAL A 31 -4.07 -7.60 -6.93
CA VAL A 31 -3.36 -8.78 -6.41
C VAL A 31 -4.24 -9.69 -5.54
N GLY A 32 -5.54 -9.41 -5.43
CA GLY A 32 -6.53 -10.29 -4.81
C GLY A 32 -7.25 -9.72 -3.57
N PHE A 33 -6.82 -8.58 -3.04
CA PHE A 33 -7.49 -7.93 -1.91
C PHE A 33 -8.63 -7.04 -2.41
N ASN A 34 -9.69 -7.65 -2.95
CA ASN A 34 -10.78 -6.95 -3.65
C ASN A 34 -11.50 -5.87 -2.81
N LYS A 35 -11.51 -6.02 -1.49
CA LYS A 35 -12.11 -5.06 -0.54
C LYS A 35 -11.06 -4.19 0.19
N ALA A 36 -9.82 -4.16 -0.29
CA ALA A 36 -8.81 -3.27 0.27
C ALA A 36 -9.30 -1.82 0.25
N ARG A 37 -9.02 -1.11 1.35
CA ARG A 37 -9.27 0.32 1.53
C ARG A 37 -8.02 0.99 2.06
N VAL A 38 -7.75 2.20 1.57
CA VAL A 38 -6.67 3.03 2.11
C VAL A 38 -7.23 4.38 2.51
N THR A 39 -7.05 4.76 3.77
CA THR A 39 -7.50 6.05 4.30
C THR A 39 -6.51 6.57 5.33
N CYS A 40 -6.21 7.87 5.27
CA CYS A 40 -5.25 8.54 6.17
C CYS A 40 -3.88 7.82 6.26
N GLY A 41 -3.38 7.28 5.14
CA GLY A 41 -2.13 6.51 5.12
C GLY A 41 -2.19 5.14 5.79
N MET A 42 -3.38 4.65 6.13
CA MET A 42 -3.62 3.33 6.74
C MET A 42 -4.33 2.42 5.75
N VAL A 43 -3.85 1.19 5.65
CA VAL A 43 -4.34 0.12 4.77
C VAL A 43 -5.18 -0.86 5.59
N TYR A 44 -6.40 -1.07 5.13
CA TYR A 44 -7.38 -1.99 5.69
C TYR A 44 -7.61 -3.10 4.67
N LEU A 45 -7.27 -4.34 5.05
CA LEU A 45 -7.47 -5.53 4.22
C LEU A 45 -8.59 -6.38 4.82
N ASP A 46 -9.53 -6.83 3.99
CA ASP A 46 -10.63 -7.67 4.43
C ASP A 46 -10.12 -9.02 4.94
N GLY A 47 -10.43 -9.34 6.19
CA GLY A 47 -9.95 -10.55 6.87
C GLY A 47 -8.51 -10.49 7.39
N ALA A 48 -7.76 -9.40 7.16
CA ALA A 48 -6.53 -9.13 7.89
C ALA A 48 -6.88 -8.45 9.22
N GLY A 49 -6.05 -8.67 10.25
CA GLY A 49 -6.26 -8.12 11.58
C GLY A 49 -6.13 -6.60 11.66
N GLU A 50 -5.17 -6.12 12.44
CA GLU A 50 -4.98 -4.67 12.63
C GLU A 50 -4.58 -3.96 11.32
N PRO A 51 -5.08 -2.73 11.07
CA PRO A 51 -4.67 -1.91 9.94
C PRO A 51 -3.17 -1.61 9.98
N ALA A 52 -2.53 -1.59 8.81
CA ALA A 52 -1.09 -1.30 8.68
C ALA A 52 -0.86 0.03 7.96
N SER A 53 0.24 0.72 8.24
CA SER A 53 0.56 1.93 7.48
C SER A 53 0.86 1.59 6.01
N ILE A 54 0.52 2.50 5.10
CA ILE A 54 0.79 2.37 3.66
C ILE A 54 2.29 2.17 3.38
N HIS A 55 3.15 2.82 4.18
CA HIS A 55 4.61 2.70 4.10
C HIS A 55 5.09 1.29 4.48
N SER A 56 4.53 0.73 5.55
CA SER A 56 4.82 -0.65 5.97
C SER A 56 4.37 -1.67 4.92
N VAL A 57 3.16 -1.50 4.37
CA VAL A 57 2.64 -2.37 3.31
C VAL A 57 3.49 -2.26 2.04
N ALA A 58 3.91 -1.06 1.66
CA ALA A 58 4.82 -0.87 0.54
C ALA A 58 6.15 -1.61 0.77
N GLY A 59 6.73 -1.49 1.97
CA GLY A 59 7.95 -2.20 2.35
C GLY A 59 7.81 -3.73 2.32
N MET A 60 6.65 -4.28 2.69
CA MET A 60 6.37 -5.71 2.58
C MET A 60 6.32 -6.17 1.12
N LEU A 61 5.61 -5.45 0.26
CA LEU A 61 5.46 -5.77 -1.16
C LEU A 61 6.79 -5.71 -1.93
N VAL A 62 7.75 -4.90 -1.46
CA VAL A 62 9.12 -4.86 -2.02
C VAL A 62 9.96 -6.05 -1.54
N LYS A 63 9.81 -6.49 -0.28
CA LYS A 63 10.66 -7.52 0.35
C LYS A 63 10.29 -8.96 0.00
N GLU A 64 9.06 -9.25 -0.41
CA GLU A 64 8.62 -10.61 -0.77
C GLU A 64 9.07 -11.07 -2.18
N ARG A 65 10.23 -10.62 -2.66
CA ARG A 65 10.84 -11.07 -3.93
C ARG A 65 12.33 -11.35 -3.81
#